data_AF-A0A660ZI78-F1
#
_entry.id   AF-A0A660ZI78-F1
#
_cell.length_a   1.000
_cell.length_b   1.000
_cell.length_c   1.000
_cell.angle_alpha   90.00
_cell.angle_beta   90.00
_cell.angle_gamma   90.00
#
_symmetry.space_group_name_H-M   'P 1'
#
loop_
_entity.id
_entity.type
_entity.pdbx_description
1 polymer ?
#
loop_
_entity_poly.entity_id
_entity_poly.type
_entity_poly.pdbx_seq_one_letter_code
_entity_poly.pdbx_strand_id
1 'polypeptide(L)' 'QNTNLRFYKNFAFGPVAVRTFLDIYNLFNRKDLTDFSSVDWYEQFHDPEGETKDPRVWSSRRTVRFGIEVKFAEK' A
#
# COMPACT_ATOMS: atom_id res chain seq x y z
N GLN A 1 3.66 10.32 -5.86
CA GLN A 1 4.64 9.31 -5.36
C GLN A 1 4.35 9.04 -3.89
N ASN A 2 4.15 7.77 -3.50
CA ASN A 2 3.66 7.40 -2.17
C ASN A 2 4.81 7.09 -1.19
N THR A 3 4.73 7.65 0.02
CA THR A 3 5.65 7.32 1.13
C THR A 3 5.11 6.10 1.87
N ASN A 4 5.94 5.07 2.00
CA ASN A 4 5.63 3.84 2.74
C ASN A 4 6.50 3.77 3.99
N LEU A 5 5.95 3.19 5.06
CA LEU A 5 6.62 3.09 6.35
C LEU A 5 6.49 1.67 6.90
N ARG A 6 7.57 1.14 7.46
CA ARG A 6 7.59 -0.13 8.17
C ARG A 6 8.21 0.05 9.54
N PHE A 7 7.51 -0.41 10.57
CA PHE A 7 8.05 -0.66 11.89
C PHE A 7 8.19 -2.16 12.10
N TYR A 8 9.25 -2.59 12.76
CA TYR A 8 9.36 -3.99 13.18
C TYR A 8 10.14 -4.10 14.49
N LYS A 9 9.87 -5.20 15.20
CA LYS A 9 10.61 -5.60 16.39
C LYS A 9 10.97 -7.06 16.26
N ASN A 10 12.25 -7.37 16.46
CA ASN A 10 12.75 -8.73 16.52
C ASN A 10 12.88 -9.15 17.98
N PHE A 11 12.46 -10.36 18.27
CA PHE A 11 12.64 -11.07 19.52
C PHE A 11 13.38 -12.38 19.21
N ALA A 12 14.42 -12.69 19.97
CA ALA A 12 15.18 -13.93 19.81
C ALA A 12 15.11 -14.73 21.11
N PHE A 13 14.72 -16.01 20.99
CA PHE A 13 14.58 -16.95 22.09
C PHE A 13 15.24 -18.28 21.68
N GLY A 14 16.55 -18.39 21.95
CA GLY A 14 17.34 -19.58 21.59
C GLY A 14 17.28 -19.86 20.07
N PRO A 15 16.83 -21.05 19.63
CA PRO A 15 16.74 -21.41 18.22
C PRO A 15 15.56 -20.75 17.49
N VAL A 16 14.72 -19.97 18.17
CA VAL A 16 13.55 -19.32 17.56
C VAL A 16 13.75 -17.81 17.51
N ALA A 17 13.52 -17.22 16.34
CA ALA A 17 13.43 -15.78 16.16
C ALA A 17 12.01 -15.40 15.73
N VAL A 18 11.40 -14.46 16.44
CA VAL A 18 10.07 -13.92 16.13
C VAL A 18 10.21 -12.45 15.76
N ARG A 19 9.62 -12.04 14.65
CA ARG A 19 9.51 -10.64 14.24
C ARG A 19 8.06 -10.23 14.17
N THR A 20 7.68 -9.20 14.91
CA THR A 20 6.41 -8.51 14.71
C THR A 20 6.66 -7.30 13.83
N PHE A 21 5.79 -7.02 12.87
CA PHE A 21 5.91 -5.85 11.99
C PHE A 21 4.57 -5.17 11.75
N LEU A 22 4.66 -3.86 11.49
CA LEU A 22 3.57 -2.99 11.06
C LEU A 22 4.01 -2.26 9.80
N ASP A 23 3.28 -2.45 8.71
CA ASP A 23 3.44 -1.72 7.46
C ASP A 23 2.32 -0.71 7.29
N ILE A 24 2.68 0.49 6.87
CA ILE A 24 1.76 1.53 6.46
C ILE A 24 2.12 1.91 5.03
N TYR A 25 1.28 1.49 4.09
CA TYR A 25 1.38 1.90 2.69
C TYR A 25 0.60 3.20 2.50
N ASN A 26 1.17 4.14 1.74
CA ASN A 26 0.62 5.49 1.55
C ASN A 26 0.36 6.20 2.91
N LEU A 27 1.45 6.44 3.66
CA LEU A 27 1.43 7.01 5.02
C LEU A 27 0.59 8.29 5.14
N PHE A 28 0.71 9.17 4.15
CA PHE A 28 0.01 10.46 4.10
C PHE A 28 -1.36 10.40 3.40
N ASN A 29 -1.84 9.21 3.02
CA ASN A 29 -3.13 8.99 2.38
C ASN A 29 -3.39 9.87 1.15
N ARG A 30 -2.36 10.08 0.31
CA ARG A 30 -2.47 10.88 -0.92
C ARG A 30 -3.40 10.18 -1.92
N LYS A 31 -4.18 10.98 -2.64
CA LYS A 31 -5.02 10.52 -3.76
C LYS A 31 -4.42 11.10 -5.04
N ASP A 32 -3.42 10.42 -5.57
CA ASP A 32 -2.74 10.83 -6.79
C ASP A 32 -3.47 10.21 -7.99
N LEU A 33 -3.63 10.97 -9.07
CA LEU A 33 -4.11 10.42 -10.33
C LEU A 33 -2.97 9.61 -10.97
N THR A 34 -3.25 8.36 -11.33
CA THR A 34 -2.26 7.44 -11.91
C THR A 34 -2.43 7.28 -13.41
N ASP A 35 -3.67 7.36 -13.90
CA ASP A 35 -4.01 7.23 -15.30
C ASP A 35 -5.36 7.89 -15.58
N PHE A 36 -5.80 7.91 -16.83
CA PHE A 36 -7.15 8.30 -17.23
C PHE A 36 -7.88 7.07 -17.78
N SER A 37 -9.16 6.89 -17.44
CA SER A 37 -9.95 5.79 -18.03
C SER A 37 -10.20 6.01 -19.52
N SER A 38 -10.33 7.27 -19.95
CA SER A 38 -10.47 7.71 -21.35
C SER A 38 -9.98 9.14 -21.46
N VAL A 39 -9.05 9.41 -22.39
CA VAL A 39 -8.46 10.74 -22.59
C VAL A 39 -9.52 11.71 -23.14
N ASP A 40 -10.28 11.30 -24.16
CA ASP A 40 -11.31 12.13 -24.78
C ASP A 40 -12.38 12.57 -23.77
N TRP A 41 -12.77 11.65 -22.87
CA TRP A 41 -13.74 11.96 -21.81
C TRP A 41 -13.18 12.97 -20.80
N TYR A 42 -11.90 12.82 -20.45
CA TYR A 42 -11.23 13.76 -19.55
C TYR A 42 -11.07 15.15 -20.18
N GLU A 43 -10.81 15.25 -21.48
CA GLU A 43 -10.72 16.54 -22.17
C GLU A 43 -12.05 17.31 -22.15
N GLN A 44 -13.18 16.59 -22.26
CA GLN A 44 -14.51 17.20 -22.29
C GLN A 44 -15.08 17.51 -20.90
N PHE A 45 -14.92 16.60 -19.95
CA PHE A 45 -15.59 16.68 -18.64
C PHE A 45 -14.63 16.87 -17.47
N HIS A 46 -13.32 16.84 -17.71
CA HIS A 46 -12.27 16.84 -16.67
C HIS A 46 -12.46 15.75 -15.61
N ASP A 47 -13.09 14.65 -16.02
CA ASP A 47 -13.35 13.50 -15.18
C ASP A 47 -12.41 12.35 -15.56
N PRO A 48 -11.40 12.06 -14.73
CA PRO A 48 -10.44 11.01 -15.06
C PRO A 48 -11.02 9.60 -14.92
N GLU A 49 -12.09 9.42 -14.16
CA GLU A 49 -12.72 8.10 -13.92
C GLU A 49 -13.49 7.59 -15.14
N GLY A 50 -13.73 8.46 -16.12
CA GLY A 50 -14.52 8.13 -17.31
C GLY A 50 -16.02 8.01 -17.00
N GLU A 51 -16.80 7.69 -18.03
CA GLU A 51 -18.25 7.51 -17.93
C GLU A 51 -18.64 6.42 -16.90
N THR A 52 -17.88 5.32 -16.86
CA THR A 52 -18.14 4.16 -16.01
C THR A 52 -17.59 4.28 -14.59
N LYS A 53 -17.01 5.44 -14.22
CA LYS A 53 -16.47 5.71 -12.89
C LYS A 53 -15.44 4.67 -12.44
N ASP A 54 -14.43 4.40 -13.28
CA ASP A 54 -13.38 3.43 -12.94
C ASP A 54 -12.54 3.96 -11.76
N PRO A 55 -12.54 3.28 -10.59
CA PRO A 55 -11.80 3.73 -9.43
C PRO A 55 -10.28 3.48 -9.54
N ARG A 56 -9.81 2.71 -10.54
CA ARG A 56 -8.40 2.33 -10.72
C ARG A 56 -7.52 3.47 -11.24
N VAL A 57 -8.13 4.56 -11.69
CA VAL A 57 -7.43 5.78 -12.15
C VAL A 57 -6.77 6.53 -11.00
N TRP A 58 -7.14 6.20 -9.76
CA TRP A 58 -6.57 6.76 -8.54
C TRP A 58 -5.64 5.77 -7.85
N SER A 59 -4.56 6.29 -7.28
CA SER A 59 -3.67 5.48 -6.45
C SER A 59 -4.40 4.92 -5.22
N SER A 60 -3.96 3.73 -4.77
CA SER A 60 -4.55 3.08 -3.59
C SER A 60 -4.43 3.96 -2.34
N ARG A 61 -5.50 3.97 -1.53
CA ARG A 61 -5.56 4.69 -0.24
C ARG A 61 -4.63 4.06 0.81
N ARG A 62 -4.49 4.75 1.95
CA ARG A 62 -3.69 4.26 3.07
C ARG A 62 -4.14 2.87 3.51
N THR A 63 -3.19 1.94 3.53
CA THR A 63 -3.42 0.56 3.95
C THR A 63 -2.44 0.20 5.06
N VAL A 64 -2.97 -0.36 6.14
CA VAL A 64 -2.18 -0.80 7.31
C VAL A 64 -2.17 -2.32 7.35
N ARG A 65 -0.98 -2.91 7.49
CA ARG A 65 -0.78 -4.36 7.62
C ARG A 65 0.01 -4.66 8.89
N PHE A 66 -0.54 -5.48 9.76
CA PHE A 66 0.17 -6.06 10.90
C PHE A 66 0.52 -7.51 10.61
N GLY A 67 1.69 -7.96 11.05
CA GLY A 67 2.11 -9.35 10.84
C GLY A 67 3.14 -9.84 11.84
N ILE A 68 3.24 -11.16 11.91
CA ILE A 68 4.22 -11.89 12.73
C ILE A 68 4.94 -12.86 11.80
N GLU A 69 6.27 -12.84 11.83
CA GLU A 69 7.17 -13.75 11.12
C GLU A 69 7.92 -14.58 12.16
N VAL A 70 7.89 -15.91 12.02
CA VAL A 70 8.60 -16.84 12.91
C VAL A 70 9.66 -17.58 12.09
N LYS A 71 10.89 -17.61 12.60
CA LYS A 71 12.02 -18.35 12.03
C LYS A 71 12.55 -19.34 13.05
N PHE A 72 12.72 -20.58 12.62
CA PHE A 72 13.36 -21.64 13.38
C PHE A 72 14.77 -21.84 12.82
N ALA A 73 15.78 -21.83 13.68
CA ALA A 73 17.12 -22.25 13.32
C ALA A 73 17.10 -23.77 13.10
N GLU A 74 17.48 -24.22 11.91
CA GLU A 74 17.77 -25.64 11.68
C GLU A 74 18.94 -26.06 12.56
N LYS A 75 18.81 -27.24 13.18
CA LYS A 75 19.82 -27.86 14.04
C LYS A 75 20.95 -28.46 13.23
#